data_AF-A0A1H0U3A7-F1
#
_entry.id   AF-A0A1H0U3A7-F1
#
_cell.length_a   1.000
_cell.length_b   1.000
_cell.length_c   1.000
_cell.angle_alpha   90.00
_cell.angle_beta   90.00
_cell.angle_gamma   90.00
#
_symmetry.space_group_name_H-M   'P 1'
#
loop_
_entity.id
_entity.type
_entity.pdbx_description
1 polymer ?
#
loop_
_entity_poly.entity_id
_entity_poly.type
_entity_poly.pdbx_seq_one_letter_code
_entity_poly.pdbx_strand_id
1 'polypeptide(L)' 'MQSDDIESRFTYHAPTDDRIEQHEQVRAEVRELAHRLNDTLPEGREKSVVMTKLEEALMWANAAIARQPE' A
#
# COMPACT_ATOMS: atom_id res chain seq x y z
N MET A 1 -22.80 -1.65 0.18
CA MET A 1 -21.85 -1.86 1.29
C MET A 1 -22.68 -2.29 2.48
N GLN A 2 -22.47 -3.49 3.01
CA GLN A 2 -23.22 -3.99 4.18
C GLN A 2 -22.68 -3.32 5.46
N SER A 3 -23.49 -3.17 6.51
CA SER A 3 -23.06 -2.52 7.76
C SER A 3 -21.82 -3.18 8.38
N ASP A 4 -21.71 -4.50 8.27
CA ASP A 4 -20.57 -5.27 8.80
C ASP A 4 -19.25 -4.94 8.08
N ASP A 5 -19.32 -4.57 6.80
CA ASP A 5 -18.18 -4.13 5.97
C ASP A 5 -17.76 -2.69 6.28
N ILE A 6 -18.62 -1.90 6.93
CA ILE A 6 -18.24 -0.60 7.50
C ILE A 6 -17.46 -0.83 8.80
N GLU A 7 -18.02 -1.59 9.74
CA GLU A 7 -17.39 -1.87 11.03
C GLU A 7 -16.00 -2.49 10.89
N SER A 8 -15.84 -3.47 10.00
CA SER A 8 -14.54 -4.09 9.70
C SER A 8 -13.52 -3.08 9.16
N ARG A 9 -13.93 -2.09 8.36
CA ARG A 9 -13.01 -1.07 7.83
C ARG A 9 -12.50 -0.10 8.89
N PHE A 10 -13.24 0.10 9.97
CA PHE A 10 -12.90 1.04 11.06
C PHE A 10 -12.39 0.33 12.33
N THR A 11 -12.34 -0.99 12.34
CA THR A 11 -11.81 -1.79 13.45
C THR A 11 -10.29 -1.89 13.36
N TYR A 12 -9.61 -1.73 14.50
CA TYR A 12 -8.18 -2.03 14.60
C TYR A 12 -7.97 -3.54 14.72
N HIS A 13 -7.34 -4.12 13.70
CA HIS A 13 -6.88 -5.51 13.73
C HIS A 13 -5.38 -5.51 14.02
N ALA A 14 -4.97 -6.05 15.17
CA ALA A 14 -3.56 -6.26 15.45
C ALA A 14 -2.98 -7.20 14.36
N PRO A 15 -1.84 -6.85 13.74
CA PRO A 15 -1.27 -7.69 12.70
C PRO A 15 -0.67 -8.96 13.30
N THR A 16 -0.92 -10.10 12.64
CA THR A 16 -0.21 -11.36 12.87
C THR A 16 1.20 -11.28 12.27
N ASP A 17 2.09 -12.21 12.64
CA ASP A 17 3.45 -12.28 12.10
C ASP A 17 3.44 -12.35 10.55
N ASP A 18 2.54 -13.16 9.97
CA ASP A 18 2.35 -13.25 8.51
C ASP A 18 1.94 -11.90 7.89
N ARG A 19 1.04 -11.15 8.54
CA ARG A 19 0.64 -9.82 8.06
C ARG A 19 1.78 -8.81 8.16
N ILE A 20 2.64 -8.92 9.18
CA ILE A 20 3.85 -8.09 9.31
C ILE A 20 4.77 -8.37 8.12
N GLU A 21 5.06 -9.63 7.82
CA GLU A 21 5.90 -10.01 6.68
C GLU A 21 5.31 -9.52 5.34
N GLN A 22 4.01 -9.70 5.13
CA GLN A 22 3.31 -9.20 3.93
C GLN A 22 3.42 -7.67 3.79
N HIS A 23 3.27 -6.93 4.90
CA HIS A 23 3.44 -5.48 4.89
C HIS A 23 4.87 -5.07 4.57
N GLU A 24 5.87 -5.75 5.13
CA GLU A 24 7.28 -5.48 4.85
C GLU A 24 7.61 -5.74 3.38
N GLN A 25 7.14 -6.86 2.83
CA GLN A 25 7.33 -7.22 1.44
C GLN A 25 6.77 -6.14 0.50
N VAL A 26 5.49 -5.77 0.64
CA VAL A 26 4.88 -4.81 -0.30
C VAL A 26 5.50 -3.42 -0.18
N ARG A 27 5.92 -3.01 1.02
CA ARG A 27 6.64 -1.75 1.24
C ARG A 27 8.02 -1.78 0.56
N ALA A 28 8.72 -2.90 0.60
CA ALA A 28 9.99 -3.07 -0.08
C ALA A 28 9.83 -2.99 -1.61
N GLU A 29 8.87 -3.72 -2.17
CA GLU A 29 8.60 -3.75 -3.62
C GLU A 29 8.23 -2.37 -4.19
N VAL A 30 7.31 -1.66 -3.54
CA VAL A 30 6.90 -0.32 -3.99
C VAL A 30 8.05 0.68 -3.86
N ARG A 31 8.84 0.60 -2.78
CA ARG A 31 10.01 1.48 -2.59
C ARG A 31 11.05 1.24 -3.69
N GLU A 32 11.36 -0.01 -4.01
CA GLU A 32 12.32 -0.34 -5.06
C GLU A 32 11.85 0.18 -6.43
N LEU A 33 10.56 -0.02 -6.76
CA LEU A 33 10.00 0.51 -8.00
C LEU A 33 10.03 2.04 -8.05
N ALA A 34 9.70 2.71 -6.94
CA ALA A 34 9.75 4.18 -6.84
C ALA A 34 11.16 4.71 -7.10
N HIS A 35 12.20 4.09 -6.53
CA HIS A 35 13.59 4.48 -6.80
C HIS A 35 13.95 4.29 -8.28
N ARG A 36 13.63 3.13 -8.88
CA ARG A 36 13.93 2.88 -10.30
C ARG A 36 13.24 3.89 -11.22
N LEU A 37 11.97 4.22 -10.96
CA LEU A 37 11.22 5.20 -11.73
C LEU A 37 11.71 6.63 -11.49
N ASN A 38 12.12 6.97 -10.27
CA ASN A 38 12.73 8.25 -9.96
C ASN A 38 13.96 8.52 -10.83
N ASP A 39 14.82 7.51 -10.99
CA ASP A 39 16.08 7.64 -11.70
C ASP A 39 15.89 7.61 -13.23
N THR A 40 14.80 6.98 -13.70
CA THR A 40 14.51 6.82 -15.14
C THR A 40 13.69 7.98 -15.70
N LEU A 41 12.76 8.54 -14.93
CA LEU A 41 11.83 9.56 -15.41
C LEU A 41 12.44 10.97 -15.32
N PRO A 42 12.31 11.81 -16.35
CA PRO A 42 12.72 13.22 -16.27
C PRO A 42 11.90 13.98 -15.24
N GLU A 43 12.46 15.07 -14.71
CA GLU A 43 11.74 15.96 -13.81
C GLU A 43 10.53 16.59 -14.51
N GLY A 44 9.37 16.56 -13.83
CA GLY A 44 8.13 17.06 -14.40
C GLY A 44 6.87 16.58 -13.67
N ARG A 45 5.72 17.04 -14.16
CA ARG A 45 4.39 16.73 -13.59
C ARG A 45 4.13 15.22 -13.61
N GLU A 46 4.53 14.54 -14.67
CA GLU A 46 4.32 13.11 -14.90
C GLU A 46 5.05 12.28 -13.84
N LYS A 47 6.32 12.63 -13.53
CA LYS A 47 7.10 11.97 -12.47
C LYS A 47 6.43 12.15 -11.11
N SER A 48 5.96 13.36 -10.78
CA SER A 48 5.20 13.60 -9.55
C SER A 48 3.92 12.77 -9.48
N VAL A 49 3.16 12.69 -10.58
CA VAL A 49 1.95 11.84 -10.66
C VAL A 49 2.28 10.37 -10.45
N VAL A 50 3.38 9.87 -11.03
CA VAL A 50 3.84 8.49 -10.81
C VAL A 50 4.12 8.24 -9.33
N MET A 51 4.83 9.13 -8.63
CA MET A 51 5.10 8.98 -7.20
C MET A 51 3.81 8.96 -6.38
N THR A 52 2.88 9.90 -6.64
CA THR A 52 1.56 9.90 -5.97
C THR A 52 0.80 8.60 -6.21
N LYS A 53 0.87 8.01 -7.40
CA LYS A 53 0.19 6.75 -7.71
C LYS A 53 0.83 5.54 -7.06
N LEU A 54 2.15 5.52 -6.88
CA LEU A 54 2.83 4.48 -6.12
C LEU A 54 2.46 4.56 -4.62
N GLU A 55 2.40 5.76 -4.06
CA GLU A 55 1.94 5.97 -2.68
C GLU A 55 0.49 5.52 -2.48
N GLU A 56 -0.40 5.86 -3.42
CA GLU A 56 -1.80 5.41 -3.41
C GLU A 56 -1.89 3.88 -3.51
N ALA A 57 -1.12 3.26 -4.41
CA ALA A 57 -1.05 1.80 -4.55
C ALA A 57 -0.58 1.14 -3.24
N LEU A 58 0.47 1.67 -2.60
CA LEU A 58 0.96 1.17 -1.32
C LEU A 58 -0.09 1.30 -0.21
N MET A 59 -0.81 2.41 -0.16
CA MET A 59 -1.88 2.64 0.82
C MET A 59 -2.99 1.60 0.67
N TRP A 60 -3.43 1.33 -0.56
CA TRP A 60 -4.45 0.31 -0.82
C TRP A 60 -3.95 -1.11 -0.60
N ALA A 61 -2.68 -1.41 -0.91
CA ALA A 61 -2.10 -2.73 -0.65
C ALA A 61 -2.01 -3.02 0.86
N ASN A 62 -1.54 -2.06 1.66
CA ASN A 62 -1.54 -2.16 3.11
C ASN A 62 -2.97 -2.36 3.66
N ALA A 63 -3.93 -1.60 3.14
CA ALA A 63 -5.32 -1.74 3.54
C ALA A 63 -5.90 -3.12 3.16
N ALA A 64 -5.49 -3.70 2.03
CA ALA A 64 -5.89 -5.04 1.63
C ALA A 64 -5.36 -6.10 2.60
N ILE A 65 -4.07 -6.02 3.00
CA ILE A 65 -3.47 -6.92 4.00
C ILE A 65 -4.17 -6.80 5.36
N ALA A 66 -4.42 -5.58 5.82
CA ALA A 66 -5.01 -5.32 7.14
C ALA A 66 -6.48 -5.74 7.26
N ARG A 67 -7.21 -5.83 6.14
CA ARG A 67 -8.66 -6.15 6.12
C ARG A 67 -8.98 -7.60 5.78
N GLN A 68 -7.98 -8.46 5.56
CA GLN A 68 -8.24 -9.88 5.36
C GLN A 68 -8.80 -10.49 6.66
N PRO A 69 -9.81 -11.37 6.60
CA PRO A 69 -10.20 -12.17 7.75
C PRO A 69 -9.00 -13.03 8.21
N GLU A 70 -8.97 -13.39 9.51
CA GLU A 70 -8.03 -14.41 10.01
C GLU A 70 -8.34 -15.80 9.43
#